data_AF-A0A1B3SM60-F1
#
_entry.id   AF-A0A1B3SM60-F1
#
_cell.length_a   1.000
_cell.length_b   1.000
_cell.length_c   1.000
_cell.angle_alpha   90.00
_cell.angle_beta   90.00
_cell.angle_gamma   90.00
#
_symmetry.space_group_name_H-M   'P 1'
#
loop_
_entity.id
_entity.type
_entity.pdbx_description
1 polymer ?
#
loop_
_entity_poly.entity_id
_entity_poly.type
_entity_poly.pdbx_seq_one_letter_code
_entity_poly.pdbx_strand_id
1 'polypeptide(L)'
;MIYTSTWETLEYFISMSSYKSVISIVVFFALQIGLWFALKRFKNKFLHLFSGLVLGLVYGVIIQASVGFPESFKEGGAWKSEYQWIADLDNWSVLFKQIFIITITLLMIPLIFLSIYRAVTKKSSRRLGRVTAKGVAFLMVNVAVAFIIAAVMGILIKVGVTSDGSKVLDQIAASEPSSDGDDKVAISSIPAMIVDYLPKNVFASLAGGAVIPVIILALIVGLAVKFISKKSPEKVVAFSNLMEASWEIVLKIVNGFIKIIPLAIMSIVTNLMITQSLTALTAVAKVLAAAYVSLFICAIYLTAVLAITRIKPHTWWKQGWRPPYQGLVTQSSSATLPFTMKSLVDEMKVDETCVSTIIPLSTTMGMIGGAGAEGGLIMSLLWTGSDSGAIHDQGIVLFLLLGLIMTMIISFGIPGTPGTSTLVITSLLNSLGVPSFKNAAFQIMLVLEDIFDIGRTATNILAAMVVSTIVAFSEGMISPETEILSKKARMHQAKINSIKTLKDQRYEELDKLKVKFIPENSTTVPKKQKAEYVALTKDIKTKYRSELKSIKGSKS
;
A
#
# COMPACT_ATOMS: atom_id res chain seq x y z
N MET A 1 23.19 31.51 28.44
CA MET A 1 22.45 31.23 27.19
C MET A 1 20.95 31.38 27.46
N ILE A 2 20.48 32.56 27.87
CA ILE A 2 19.05 32.87 28.06
C ILE A 2 18.92 34.39 27.93
N TYR A 3 18.52 34.89 26.76
CA TYR A 3 17.83 36.17 26.52
C TYR A 3 17.53 36.20 25.02
N THR A 4 16.70 35.26 24.53
CA THR A 4 15.94 35.53 23.31
C THR A 4 14.95 36.64 23.66
N SER A 5 14.85 37.67 22.84
CA SER A 5 13.86 38.72 23.09
C SER A 5 12.46 38.10 23.05
N THR A 6 11.50 38.68 23.79
CA THR A 6 10.09 38.27 23.69
C THR A 6 9.59 38.32 22.24
N TRP A 7 10.15 39.24 21.44
CA TRP A 7 9.89 39.36 20.01
C TRP A 7 10.44 38.20 19.19
N GLU A 8 11.70 37.78 19.38
CA GLU A 8 12.25 36.59 18.69
C GLU A 8 11.47 35.33 19.05
N THR A 9 11.03 35.22 20.32
CA THR A 9 10.19 34.10 20.77
C THR A 9 8.83 34.14 20.10
N LEU A 10 8.26 35.33 19.90
CA LEU A 10 6.98 35.53 19.22
C LEU A 10 7.09 35.27 17.70
N GLU A 11 8.16 35.75 17.06
CA GLU A 11 8.45 35.50 15.64
C GLU A 11 8.63 34.02 15.37
N TYR A 12 9.35 33.31 16.24
CA TYR A 12 9.48 31.85 16.17
C TYR A 12 8.14 31.14 16.42
N PHE A 13 7.37 31.58 17.42
CA PHE A 13 6.06 31.00 17.74
C PHE A 13 5.03 31.17 16.62
N ILE A 14 4.98 32.35 16.00
CA ILE A 14 4.07 32.65 14.88
C ILE A 14 4.63 32.11 13.55
N SER A 15 5.93 31.83 13.49
CA SER A 15 6.68 31.54 12.26
C SER A 15 6.45 32.63 11.20
N MET A 16 6.67 33.88 11.60
CA MET A 16 6.56 35.06 10.73
C MET A 16 7.68 36.03 11.07
N SER A 17 8.84 35.83 10.45
CA SER A 17 10.06 36.63 10.67
C SER A 17 10.14 37.91 9.83
N SER A 18 9.34 38.04 8.75
CA SER A 18 9.43 39.19 7.84
C SER A 18 8.12 39.51 7.13
N TYR A 19 8.04 40.71 6.52
CA TYR A 19 6.90 41.08 5.67
C TYR A 19 6.73 40.12 4.47
N LYS A 20 7.83 39.55 3.95
CA LYS A 20 7.80 38.53 2.88
C LYS A 20 7.15 37.24 3.38
N SER A 21 7.42 36.85 4.62
CA SER A 21 6.74 35.71 5.29
C SER A 21 5.23 35.98 5.32
N VAL A 22 4.81 37.15 5.83
CA VAL A 22 3.39 37.51 5.95
C VAL A 22 2.69 37.49 4.59
N ILE A 23 3.25 38.13 3.57
CA ILE A 23 2.65 38.18 2.23
C ILE A 23 2.52 36.78 1.64
N SER A 24 3.59 35.99 1.66
CA SER A 24 3.57 34.64 1.08
C SER A 24 2.57 33.72 1.80
N ILE A 25 2.51 33.76 3.14
CA ILE A 25 1.56 32.99 3.94
C ILE A 25 0.12 33.43 3.65
N VAL A 26 -0.16 34.74 3.60
CA VAL A 26 -1.50 35.26 3.30
C VAL A 26 -1.94 34.86 1.90
N VAL A 27 -1.07 34.97 0.90
CA VAL A 27 -1.37 34.54 -0.48
C VAL A 27 -1.65 33.03 -0.52
N PHE A 28 -0.84 32.21 0.13
CA PHE A 28 -1.06 30.77 0.20
C PHE A 28 -2.43 30.42 0.80
N PHE A 29 -2.79 31.01 1.95
CA PHE A 29 -4.10 30.78 2.56
C PHE A 29 -5.26 31.38 1.74
N ALA A 30 -5.07 32.53 1.09
CA ALA A 30 -6.07 33.11 0.19
C ALA A 30 -6.36 32.18 -1.01
N LEU A 31 -5.33 31.57 -1.59
CA LEU A 31 -5.48 30.56 -2.63
C LEU A 31 -6.20 29.31 -2.13
N GLN A 32 -5.88 28.83 -0.92
CA GLN A 32 -6.57 27.70 -0.28
C GLN A 32 -8.05 27.99 -0.03
N ILE A 33 -8.37 29.18 0.49
CA ILE A 33 -9.74 29.63 0.74
C ILE A 33 -10.50 29.78 -0.59
N GLY A 34 -9.86 30.42 -1.58
CA GLY A 34 -10.41 30.58 -2.92
C GLY A 34 -10.71 29.23 -3.58
N LEU A 35 -9.78 28.28 -3.47
CA LEU A 35 -9.95 26.90 -3.89
C LEU A 35 -11.16 26.28 -3.19
N TRP A 36 -11.24 26.32 -1.85
CA TRP A 36 -12.36 25.78 -1.09
C TRP A 36 -13.73 26.30 -1.57
N PHE A 37 -13.86 27.60 -1.80
CA PHE A 37 -15.11 28.19 -2.30
C PHE A 37 -15.39 27.84 -3.77
N ALA A 38 -14.37 27.84 -4.63
CA ALA A 38 -14.52 27.43 -6.02
C ALA A 38 -15.03 25.98 -6.13
N LEU A 39 -14.50 25.09 -5.28
CA LEU A 39 -14.88 23.68 -5.27
C LEU A 39 -16.34 23.45 -4.86
N LYS A 40 -16.91 24.30 -4.00
CA LYS A 40 -18.36 24.24 -3.70
C LYS A 40 -19.23 24.48 -4.94
N ARG A 41 -18.73 25.20 -5.95
CA ARG A 41 -19.46 25.54 -7.18
C ARG A 41 -19.41 24.42 -8.22
N PHE A 42 -18.36 23.60 -8.21
CA PHE A 42 -18.20 22.49 -9.15
C PHE A 42 -18.71 21.18 -8.53
N LYS A 43 -19.54 20.41 -9.26
CA LYS A 43 -19.96 19.07 -8.81
C LYS A 43 -18.95 17.97 -9.15
N ASN A 44 -17.98 18.24 -10.03
CA ASN A 44 -17.09 17.23 -10.56
C ASN A 44 -15.89 16.98 -9.63
N LYS A 45 -15.91 15.83 -8.94
CA LYS A 45 -14.83 15.38 -8.03
C LYS A 45 -13.45 15.28 -8.70
N PHE A 46 -13.39 15.05 -10.01
CA PHE A 46 -12.12 15.07 -10.76
C PHE A 46 -11.47 16.45 -10.71
N LEU A 47 -12.26 17.50 -10.94
CA LEU A 47 -11.76 18.88 -10.92
C LEU A 47 -11.20 19.26 -9.55
N HIS A 48 -11.77 18.72 -8.47
CA HIS A 48 -11.34 19.04 -7.11
C HIS A 48 -9.91 18.59 -6.81
N LEU A 49 -9.58 17.39 -7.25
CA LEU A 49 -8.28 16.79 -7.04
C LEU A 49 -7.21 17.53 -7.87
N PHE A 50 -7.48 17.75 -9.16
CA PHE A 50 -6.55 18.40 -10.08
C PHE A 50 -6.32 19.88 -9.79
N SER A 51 -7.34 20.62 -9.33
CA SER A 51 -7.19 22.05 -9.03
C SER A 51 -6.22 22.30 -7.88
N GLY A 52 -6.20 21.44 -6.85
CA GLY A 52 -5.22 21.54 -5.77
C GLY A 52 -3.80 21.32 -6.27
N LEU A 53 -3.60 20.33 -7.14
CA LEU A 53 -2.30 20.01 -7.74
C LEU A 53 -1.78 21.18 -8.59
N VAL A 54 -2.63 21.70 -9.49
CA VAL A 54 -2.26 22.81 -10.38
C VAL A 54 -1.96 24.07 -9.57
N LEU A 55 -2.78 24.44 -8.60
CA LEU A 55 -2.53 25.63 -7.78
C LEU A 55 -1.26 25.48 -6.93
N GLY A 56 -1.03 24.31 -6.33
CA GLY A 56 0.18 24.05 -5.56
C GLY A 56 1.45 24.14 -6.42
N LEU A 57 1.38 23.59 -7.64
CA LEU A 57 2.47 23.65 -8.62
C LEU A 57 2.73 25.08 -9.08
N VAL A 58 1.68 25.81 -9.50
CA VAL A 58 1.79 27.21 -9.94
C VAL A 58 2.37 28.07 -8.83
N TYR A 59 1.87 27.94 -7.61
CA TYR A 59 2.40 28.69 -6.46
C TYR A 59 3.86 28.33 -6.17
N GLY A 60 4.22 27.05 -6.19
CA GLY A 60 5.61 26.60 -6.04
C GLY A 60 6.55 27.14 -7.13
N VAL A 61 6.11 27.13 -8.39
CA VAL A 61 6.87 27.72 -9.51
C VAL A 61 7.05 29.23 -9.34
N ILE A 62 6.04 29.96 -8.84
CA ILE A 62 6.15 31.39 -8.55
C ILE A 62 7.21 31.64 -7.47
N ILE A 63 7.24 30.84 -6.41
CA ILE A 63 8.26 30.92 -5.37
C ILE A 63 9.65 30.65 -5.97
N GLN A 64 9.81 29.54 -6.71
CA GLN A 64 11.07 29.19 -7.35
C GLN A 64 11.54 30.25 -8.37
N ALA A 65 10.63 30.87 -9.11
CA ALA A 65 10.96 31.96 -10.03
C ALA A 65 11.41 33.24 -9.30
N SER A 66 10.96 33.43 -8.06
CA SER A 66 11.27 34.63 -7.27
C SER A 66 12.62 34.54 -6.55
N VAL A 67 12.99 33.34 -6.06
CA VAL A 67 14.19 33.13 -5.22
C VAL A 67 15.19 32.14 -5.78
N GLY A 68 14.87 31.46 -6.88
CA GLY A 68 15.64 30.33 -7.40
C GLY A 68 15.21 29.00 -6.80
N PHE A 69 16.00 27.96 -7.09
CA PHE A 69 15.80 26.61 -6.54
C PHE A 69 16.39 26.50 -5.13
N PRO A 70 16.06 25.46 -4.34
CA PRO A 70 16.50 25.33 -2.95
C PRO A 70 17.99 25.51 -2.69
N GLU A 71 18.85 25.28 -3.68
CA GLU A 71 20.28 25.51 -3.63
C GLU A 71 20.67 27.00 -3.45
N SER A 72 19.82 27.94 -3.91
CA SER A 72 20.09 29.37 -3.72
C SER A 72 19.87 29.78 -2.26
N PHE A 73 18.91 29.15 -1.58
CA PHE A 73 18.45 29.56 -0.25
C PHE A 73 18.69 28.55 0.89
N LYS A 74 19.24 27.35 0.59
CA LYS A 74 19.71 26.37 1.59
C LYS A 74 21.21 26.10 1.43
N GLU A 75 21.88 25.88 2.55
CA GLU A 75 23.29 25.49 2.61
C GLU A 75 23.46 24.37 3.65
N GLY A 76 24.05 23.23 3.25
CA GLY A 76 24.17 22.06 4.12
C GLY A 76 22.83 21.52 4.64
N GLY A 77 21.72 21.79 3.94
CA GLY A 77 20.36 21.44 4.37
C GLY A 77 19.69 22.45 5.32
N ALA A 78 20.44 23.45 5.82
CA ALA A 78 19.91 24.52 6.64
C ALA A 78 19.45 25.72 5.80
N TRP A 79 18.45 26.45 6.28
CA TRP A 79 17.96 27.67 5.65
C TRP A 79 18.97 28.82 5.84
N LYS A 80 19.31 29.52 4.77
CA LYS A 80 20.12 30.75 4.86
C LYS A 80 19.29 31.85 5.54
N SER A 81 19.92 32.64 6.39
CA SER A 81 19.27 33.70 7.18
C SER A 81 18.48 34.70 6.32
N GLU A 82 18.99 35.05 5.13
CA GLU A 82 18.31 35.90 4.13
C GLU A 82 16.94 35.36 3.69
N TYR A 83 16.78 34.03 3.70
CA TYR A 83 15.62 33.32 3.17
C TYR A 83 14.78 32.67 4.28
N GLN A 84 14.93 33.12 5.53
CA GLN A 84 14.15 32.63 6.67
C GLN A 84 12.64 32.69 6.42
N TRP A 85 12.19 33.65 5.61
CA TRP A 85 10.78 33.77 5.22
C TRP A 85 10.25 32.58 4.41
N ILE A 86 11.11 31.85 3.70
CA ILE A 86 10.72 30.62 3.00
C ILE A 86 10.58 29.47 4.01
N ALA A 87 11.44 29.41 5.03
CA ALA A 87 11.30 28.45 6.13
C ALA A 87 9.96 28.66 6.87
N ASP A 88 9.60 29.93 7.10
CA ASP A 88 8.29 30.30 7.66
C ASP A 88 7.13 29.84 6.76
N LEU A 89 7.22 30.13 5.46
CA LEU A 89 6.24 29.67 4.50
C LEU A 89 6.15 28.15 4.48
N ASP A 90 7.26 27.42 4.57
CA ASP A 90 7.30 25.97 4.59
C ASP A 90 6.49 25.43 5.79
N ASN A 91 6.77 25.93 7.00
CA ASN A 91 6.06 25.58 8.24
C ASN A 91 4.53 25.74 8.12
N TRP A 92 4.09 26.87 7.56
CA TRP A 92 2.66 27.12 7.35
C TRP A 92 2.08 26.32 6.19
N SER A 93 2.84 26.14 5.11
CA SER A 93 2.39 25.46 3.90
C SER A 93 2.15 23.98 4.15
N VAL A 94 2.87 23.34 5.09
CA VAL A 94 2.69 21.91 5.44
C VAL A 94 1.52 21.64 6.39
N LEU A 95 0.86 22.67 6.94
CA LEU A 95 -0.20 22.50 7.94
C LEU A 95 -1.33 21.56 7.45
N PHE A 96 -1.87 21.82 6.27
CA PHE A 96 -2.94 20.99 5.71
C PHE A 96 -2.46 19.59 5.30
N LYS A 97 -1.20 19.45 4.83
CA LYS A 97 -0.54 18.14 4.62
C LYS A 97 -0.53 17.34 5.92
N GLN A 98 -0.05 17.91 7.02
CA GLN A 98 0.04 17.22 8.31
C GLN A 98 -1.33 16.87 8.88
N ILE A 99 -2.28 17.82 8.92
CA ILE A 99 -3.65 17.57 9.38
C ILE A 99 -4.27 16.39 8.62
N PHE A 100 -4.09 16.37 7.30
CA PHE A 100 -4.60 15.30 6.46
C PHE A 100 -3.97 13.94 6.79
N ILE A 101 -2.64 13.86 6.83
CA ILE A 101 -1.92 12.60 7.12
C ILE A 101 -2.25 12.06 8.51
N ILE A 102 -2.24 12.92 9.55
CA ILE A 102 -2.55 12.54 10.93
C ILE A 102 -3.96 11.96 11.02
N THR A 103 -4.92 12.64 10.41
CA THR A 103 -6.32 12.22 10.45
C THR A 103 -6.50 10.85 9.80
N ILE A 104 -5.97 10.63 8.60
CA ILE A 104 -6.23 9.35 7.95
C ILE A 104 -5.49 8.21 8.67
N THR A 105 -4.30 8.47 9.19
CA THR A 105 -3.57 7.51 10.04
C THR A 105 -4.40 7.13 11.28
N LEU A 106 -5.08 8.11 11.91
CA LEU A 106 -6.00 7.87 13.02
C LEU A 106 -7.17 6.95 12.64
N LEU A 107 -7.75 7.13 11.45
CA LEU A 107 -8.90 6.34 10.99
C LEU A 107 -8.52 4.96 10.45
N MET A 108 -7.26 4.76 10.07
CA MET A 108 -6.78 3.52 9.47
C MET A 108 -7.02 2.30 10.37
N ILE A 109 -6.55 2.36 11.62
CA ILE A 109 -6.60 1.21 12.53
C ILE A 109 -8.04 0.78 12.85
N PRO A 110 -8.96 1.69 13.26
CA PRO A 110 -10.37 1.32 13.45
C PRO A 110 -11.01 0.75 12.18
N LEU A 111 -10.71 1.34 11.02
CA LEU A 111 -11.28 0.91 9.75
C LEU A 111 -10.83 -0.50 9.39
N ILE A 112 -9.54 -0.83 9.54
CA ILE A 112 -9.00 -2.18 9.29
C ILE A 112 -9.66 -3.20 10.21
N PHE A 113 -9.72 -2.90 11.51
CA PHE A 113 -10.30 -3.80 12.49
C PHE A 113 -11.77 -4.12 12.16
N LEU A 114 -12.59 -3.08 11.98
CA LEU A 114 -14.02 -3.21 11.72
C LEU A 114 -14.29 -3.90 10.37
N SER A 115 -13.50 -3.57 9.35
CA SER A 115 -13.51 -4.19 8.03
C SER A 115 -13.31 -5.71 8.09
N ILE A 116 -12.23 -6.17 8.73
CA ILE A 116 -11.91 -7.59 8.86
C ILE A 116 -12.94 -8.31 9.74
N TYR A 117 -13.34 -7.69 10.84
CA TYR A 117 -14.39 -8.22 11.71
C TYR A 117 -15.69 -8.51 10.92
N ARG A 118 -16.17 -7.53 10.14
CA ARG A 118 -17.38 -7.65 9.31
C ARG A 118 -17.22 -8.72 8.23
N ALA A 119 -16.05 -8.77 7.59
CA ALA A 119 -15.73 -9.80 6.59
C ALA A 119 -15.79 -11.23 7.14
N VAL A 120 -15.28 -11.44 8.36
CA VAL A 120 -15.25 -12.77 9.00
C VAL A 120 -16.62 -13.22 9.51
N THR A 121 -17.37 -12.29 10.10
CA THR A 121 -18.67 -12.57 10.73
C THR A 121 -19.79 -12.88 9.72
N LYS A 122 -19.63 -12.49 8.44
CA LYS A 122 -20.53 -12.91 7.36
C LYS A 122 -20.64 -14.45 7.23
N LYS A 123 -21.84 -14.94 6.84
CA LYS A 123 -22.16 -16.39 6.83
C LYS A 123 -21.18 -17.24 6.00
N SER A 124 -20.61 -16.76 4.90
CA SER A 124 -19.74 -17.53 3.97
C SER A 124 -18.21 -17.45 4.22
N SER A 125 -17.74 -17.46 5.46
CA SER A 125 -16.29 -17.28 5.78
C SER A 125 -15.32 -18.35 5.27
N ARG A 126 -15.78 -19.51 4.76
CA ARG A 126 -14.87 -20.58 4.27
C ARG A 126 -14.08 -20.17 3.03
N ARG A 127 -14.46 -19.05 2.39
CA ARG A 127 -13.73 -18.42 1.27
C ARG A 127 -12.56 -17.57 1.73
N LEU A 128 -12.57 -17.07 2.97
CA LEU A 128 -11.62 -16.09 3.49
C LEU A 128 -10.17 -16.57 3.38
N GLY A 129 -9.85 -17.75 3.92
CA GLY A 129 -8.47 -18.28 3.85
C GLY A 129 -7.95 -18.47 2.43
N ARG A 130 -8.82 -18.82 1.47
CA ARG A 130 -8.43 -18.92 0.04
C ARG A 130 -8.23 -17.56 -0.59
N VAL A 131 -9.09 -16.60 -0.28
CA VAL A 131 -8.97 -15.19 -0.72
C VAL A 131 -7.65 -14.61 -0.21
N THR A 132 -7.35 -14.78 1.08
CA THR A 132 -6.09 -14.34 1.69
C THR A 132 -4.89 -15.00 1.01
N ALA A 133 -4.87 -16.33 0.91
CA ALA A 133 -3.74 -17.06 0.33
C ALA A 133 -3.49 -16.67 -1.13
N LYS A 134 -4.55 -16.54 -1.94
CA LYS A 134 -4.43 -16.06 -3.33
C LYS A 134 -3.97 -14.61 -3.37
N GLY A 135 -4.53 -13.73 -2.53
CA GLY A 135 -4.15 -12.33 -2.43
C GLY A 135 -2.66 -12.18 -2.15
N VAL A 136 -2.15 -12.83 -1.11
CA VAL A 136 -0.72 -12.83 -0.76
C VAL A 136 0.12 -13.38 -1.90
N ALA A 137 -0.26 -14.51 -2.51
CA ALA A 137 0.48 -15.09 -3.63
C ALA A 137 0.57 -14.13 -4.83
N PHE A 138 -0.54 -13.51 -5.25
CA PHE A 138 -0.54 -12.56 -6.35
C PHE A 138 0.24 -11.28 -6.02
N LEU A 139 0.13 -10.77 -4.80
CA LEU A 139 0.93 -9.63 -4.33
C LEU A 139 2.43 -9.94 -4.43
N MET A 140 2.87 -11.10 -3.94
CA MET A 140 4.27 -11.53 -3.98
C MET A 140 4.79 -11.77 -5.41
N VAL A 141 3.98 -12.38 -6.27
CA VAL A 141 4.32 -12.54 -7.69
C VAL A 141 4.55 -11.18 -8.33
N ASN A 142 3.70 -10.19 -8.02
CA ASN A 142 3.85 -8.88 -8.61
C ASN A 142 5.08 -8.11 -8.07
N VAL A 143 5.47 -8.32 -6.81
CA VAL A 143 6.74 -7.82 -6.26
C VAL A 143 7.91 -8.38 -7.05
N ALA A 144 7.92 -9.69 -7.31
CA ALA A 144 8.98 -10.33 -8.08
C ALA A 144 9.05 -9.79 -9.52
N VAL A 145 7.90 -9.62 -10.18
CA VAL A 145 7.83 -9.04 -11.53
C VAL A 145 8.37 -7.61 -11.55
N ALA A 146 8.00 -6.77 -10.58
CA ALA A 146 8.50 -5.39 -10.54
C ALA A 146 9.99 -5.29 -10.21
N PHE A 147 10.50 -6.18 -9.35
CA PHE A 147 11.94 -6.31 -9.12
C PHE A 147 12.67 -6.60 -10.42
N ILE A 148 12.20 -7.58 -11.20
CA ILE A 148 12.83 -7.96 -12.47
C ILE A 148 12.79 -6.78 -13.46
N ILE A 149 11.64 -6.13 -13.60
CA ILE A 149 11.49 -4.95 -14.48
C ILE A 149 12.50 -3.87 -14.08
N ALA A 150 12.53 -3.50 -12.80
CA ALA A 150 13.40 -2.44 -12.31
C ALA A 150 14.89 -2.78 -12.41
N ALA A 151 15.27 -4.01 -12.07
CA ALA A 151 16.65 -4.47 -12.18
C ALA A 151 17.11 -4.41 -13.65
N VAL A 152 16.31 -4.95 -14.57
CA VAL A 152 16.63 -4.94 -16.01
C VAL A 152 16.72 -3.52 -16.53
N MET A 153 15.74 -2.65 -16.23
CA MET A 153 15.76 -1.27 -16.69
C MET A 153 16.95 -0.49 -16.13
N GLY A 154 17.28 -0.66 -14.86
CA GLY A 154 18.42 0.01 -14.25
C GLY A 154 19.77 -0.45 -14.81
N ILE A 155 19.90 -1.74 -15.14
CA ILE A 155 21.09 -2.26 -15.82
C ILE A 155 21.21 -1.70 -17.25
N LEU A 156 20.11 -1.69 -18.01
CA LEU A 156 20.09 -1.16 -19.37
C LEU A 156 20.44 0.34 -19.42
N ILE A 157 19.93 1.11 -18.46
CA ILE A 157 20.18 2.55 -18.34
C ILE A 157 21.56 2.85 -17.72
N LYS A 158 22.21 1.83 -17.12
CA LYS A 158 23.48 1.94 -16.39
C LYS A 158 23.41 3.00 -15.29
N VAL A 159 22.45 2.85 -14.40
CA VAL A 159 22.08 3.87 -13.39
C VAL A 159 23.21 4.24 -12.43
N GLY A 160 24.17 3.36 -12.20
CA GLY A 160 25.35 3.60 -11.35
C GLY A 160 26.59 4.12 -12.09
N VAL A 161 26.49 4.40 -13.39
CA VAL A 161 27.63 4.89 -14.20
C VAL A 161 27.43 6.35 -14.56
N THR A 162 28.42 7.20 -14.29
CA THR A 162 28.42 8.62 -14.68
C THR A 162 28.64 8.81 -16.19
N SER A 163 28.58 10.04 -16.68
CA SER A 163 28.78 10.34 -18.11
C SER A 163 30.22 10.10 -18.59
N ASP A 164 31.20 10.25 -17.71
CA ASP A 164 32.63 9.96 -17.91
C ASP A 164 32.99 8.48 -17.70
N GLY A 165 32.00 7.61 -17.40
CA GLY A 165 32.19 6.16 -17.27
C GLY A 165 32.62 5.71 -15.87
N SER A 166 32.75 6.64 -14.92
CA SER A 166 33.07 6.34 -13.54
C SER A 166 31.91 5.67 -12.78
N LYS A 167 32.26 5.00 -11.69
CA LYS A 167 31.36 4.21 -10.85
C LYS A 167 30.91 5.05 -9.66
N VAL A 168 29.64 5.44 -9.65
CA VAL A 168 29.10 6.42 -8.68
C VAL A 168 29.27 5.91 -7.24
N LEU A 169 29.06 4.61 -6.99
CA LEU A 169 29.17 4.08 -5.63
C LEU A 169 30.62 4.02 -5.15
N ASP A 170 31.57 3.67 -6.04
CA ASP A 170 32.98 3.60 -5.68
C ASP A 170 33.55 5.00 -5.38
N GLN A 171 33.11 6.03 -6.12
CA GLN A 171 33.48 7.43 -5.84
C GLN A 171 32.99 7.91 -4.48
N ILE A 172 31.71 7.65 -4.17
CA ILE A 172 31.12 8.08 -2.90
C ILE A 172 31.74 7.31 -1.74
N ALA A 173 31.92 5.99 -1.87
CA ALA A 173 32.55 5.15 -0.85
C ALA A 173 34.01 5.52 -0.56
N ALA A 174 34.74 6.04 -1.56
CA ALA A 174 36.11 6.54 -1.37
C ALA A 174 36.17 7.89 -0.65
N SER A 175 35.14 8.73 -0.79
CA SER A 175 35.08 10.08 -0.19
C SER A 175 34.62 10.09 1.27
N GLU A 176 33.81 9.12 1.68
CA GLU A 176 33.37 8.93 3.06
C GLU A 176 33.54 7.45 3.44
N PRO A 177 34.72 7.03 3.94
CA PRO A 177 34.91 5.67 4.42
C PRO A 177 33.86 5.41 5.50
N SER A 178 33.08 4.35 5.32
CA SER A 178 32.03 3.94 6.25
C SER A 178 32.62 3.85 7.65
N SER A 179 32.09 4.63 8.60
CA SER A 179 32.29 4.31 10.01
C SER A 179 31.75 2.90 10.21
N ASP A 180 32.60 1.96 10.62
CA ASP A 180 32.27 0.59 11.06
C ASP A 180 31.40 0.64 12.34
N GLY A 181 30.24 1.30 12.25
CA GLY A 181 29.19 1.21 13.23
C GLY A 181 28.54 -0.15 13.04
N ASP A 182 28.68 -0.99 14.06
CA ASP A 182 28.14 -2.34 14.24
C ASP A 182 26.59 -2.38 14.27
N ASP A 183 25.93 -1.50 13.51
CA ASP A 183 24.49 -1.51 13.26
C ASP A 183 24.17 -2.61 12.24
N LYS A 184 24.52 -3.85 12.61
CA LYS A 184 23.89 -5.03 12.05
C LYS A 184 22.41 -4.92 12.40
N VAL A 185 21.62 -4.31 11.51
CA VAL A 185 20.18 -4.53 11.49
C VAL A 185 20.03 -6.03 11.25
N ALA A 186 19.88 -6.77 12.34
CA ALA A 186 19.68 -8.20 12.31
C ALA A 186 18.40 -8.42 11.53
N ILE A 187 18.52 -9.04 10.35
CA ILE A 187 17.36 -9.54 9.62
C ILE A 187 16.69 -10.50 10.59
N SER A 188 15.52 -10.10 11.11
CA SER A 188 14.75 -10.94 12.00
C SER A 188 14.53 -12.27 11.30
N SER A 189 14.88 -13.37 11.97
CA SER A 189 14.63 -14.69 11.43
C SER A 189 13.13 -14.81 11.08
N ILE A 190 12.78 -15.60 10.05
CA ILE A 190 11.37 -15.80 9.68
C ILE A 190 10.51 -16.18 10.91
N PRO A 191 10.96 -17.07 11.83
CA PRO A 191 10.25 -17.33 13.08
C PRO A 191 10.06 -16.08 13.97
N ALA A 192 11.09 -15.25 14.14
CA ALA A 192 10.98 -14.02 14.92
C ALA A 192 9.98 -13.03 14.29
N MET A 193 10.02 -12.87 12.96
CA MET A 193 9.05 -12.04 12.23
C MET A 193 7.61 -12.54 12.43
N ILE A 194 7.37 -13.85 12.38
CA ILE A 194 6.05 -14.44 12.65
C ILE A 194 5.58 -14.11 14.07
N VAL A 195 6.48 -14.23 15.07
CA VAL A 195 6.16 -13.91 16.47
C VAL A 195 5.84 -12.43 16.64
N ASP A 196 6.52 -11.54 15.94
CA ASP A 196 6.27 -10.09 16.02
C ASP A 196 4.96 -9.67 15.35
N TYR A 197 4.44 -10.47 14.41
CA TYR A 197 3.09 -10.25 13.87
C TYR A 197 1.97 -10.67 14.83
N LEU A 198 2.24 -11.52 15.82
CA LEU A 198 1.21 -11.92 16.77
C LEU A 198 0.86 -10.75 17.71
N PRO A 199 -0.43 -10.44 17.90
CA PRO A 199 -0.85 -9.39 18.83
C PRO A 199 -0.50 -9.81 20.27
N LYS A 200 0.52 -9.16 20.85
CA LYS A 200 0.98 -9.41 22.23
C LYS A 200 0.05 -8.79 23.28
N ASN A 201 -0.68 -7.72 22.93
CA ASN A 201 -1.63 -7.03 23.79
C ASN A 201 -2.69 -6.30 22.94
N VAL A 202 -3.97 -6.39 23.31
CA VAL A 202 -5.09 -5.80 22.55
C VAL A 202 -4.92 -4.30 22.35
N PHE A 203 -4.69 -3.55 23.43
CA PHE A 203 -4.59 -2.10 23.37
C PHE A 203 -3.28 -1.66 22.71
N ALA A 204 -2.17 -2.35 23.01
CA ALA A 204 -0.89 -2.04 22.38
C ALA A 204 -0.93 -2.31 20.86
N SER A 205 -1.63 -3.36 20.41
CA SER A 205 -1.80 -3.62 18.97
C SER A 205 -2.65 -2.57 18.28
N LEU A 206 -3.67 -2.03 18.96
CA LEU A 206 -4.48 -0.93 18.42
C LEU A 206 -3.74 0.42 18.46
N ALA A 207 -2.90 0.66 19.47
CA ALA A 207 -2.16 1.91 19.62
C ALA A 207 -0.86 1.96 18.80
N GLY A 208 -0.20 0.82 18.62
CA GLY A 208 1.16 0.72 18.06
C GLY A 208 1.26 0.87 16.55
N GLY A 209 0.17 1.19 15.84
CA GLY A 209 0.17 1.44 14.39
C GLY A 209 0.47 0.22 13.50
N ALA A 210 0.71 -0.96 14.08
CA ALA A 210 1.04 -2.17 13.34
C ALA A 210 -0.21 -2.80 12.72
N VAL A 211 -0.31 -2.75 11.38
CA VAL A 211 -1.48 -3.23 10.62
C VAL A 211 -1.70 -4.74 10.78
N ILE A 212 -0.65 -5.56 10.68
CA ILE A 212 -0.77 -7.03 10.72
C ILE A 212 -1.31 -7.53 12.08
N PRO A 213 -0.77 -7.10 13.23
CA PRO A 213 -1.34 -7.44 14.54
C PRO A 213 -2.83 -7.07 14.67
N VAL A 214 -3.24 -5.91 14.14
CA VAL A 214 -4.65 -5.49 14.13
C VAL A 214 -5.51 -6.41 13.27
N ILE A 215 -5.02 -6.83 12.10
CA ILE A 215 -5.73 -7.80 11.24
C ILE A 215 -5.90 -9.13 11.99
N ILE A 216 -4.84 -9.67 12.60
CA ILE A 216 -4.90 -10.94 13.34
C ILE A 216 -5.88 -10.83 14.52
N LEU A 217 -5.82 -9.74 15.29
CA LEU A 217 -6.74 -9.48 16.38
C LEU A 217 -8.20 -9.43 15.88
N ALA A 218 -8.47 -8.71 14.80
CA ALA A 218 -9.80 -8.62 14.20
C ALA A 218 -10.31 -9.98 13.69
N LEU A 219 -9.42 -10.81 13.13
CA LEU A 219 -9.74 -12.19 12.73
C LEU A 219 -10.14 -13.04 13.93
N ILE A 220 -9.37 -13.00 15.02
CA ILE A 220 -9.64 -13.76 16.25
C ILE A 220 -11.00 -13.35 16.83
N VAL A 221 -11.23 -12.04 16.99
CA VAL A 221 -12.50 -11.50 17.51
C VAL A 221 -13.68 -11.86 16.60
N GLY A 222 -13.54 -11.66 15.29
CA GLY A 222 -14.57 -11.98 14.32
C GLY A 222 -14.92 -13.48 14.29
N LEU A 223 -13.91 -14.36 14.38
CA LEU A 223 -14.12 -15.81 14.44
C LEU A 223 -14.81 -16.22 15.73
N ALA A 224 -14.41 -15.67 16.87
CA ALA A 224 -15.05 -15.93 18.15
C ALA A 224 -16.53 -15.54 18.13
N VAL A 225 -16.84 -14.32 17.68
CA VAL A 225 -18.22 -13.85 17.52
C VAL A 225 -19.01 -14.74 16.57
N LYS A 226 -18.42 -15.15 15.44
CA LYS A 226 -19.05 -16.05 14.49
C LYS A 226 -19.39 -17.41 15.11
N PHE A 227 -18.49 -17.99 15.91
CA PHE A 227 -18.73 -19.27 16.55
C PHE A 227 -19.79 -19.19 17.64
N ILE A 228 -19.80 -18.10 18.43
CA ILE A 228 -20.87 -17.85 19.41
C ILE A 228 -22.21 -17.65 18.69
N SER A 229 -22.24 -16.84 17.63
CA SER A 229 -23.46 -16.56 16.85
C SER A 229 -24.12 -17.81 16.28
N LYS A 230 -23.35 -18.84 15.93
CA LYS A 230 -23.88 -20.13 15.47
C LYS A 230 -24.63 -20.91 16.56
N LYS A 231 -24.26 -20.75 17.83
CA LYS A 231 -24.84 -21.48 18.96
C LYS A 231 -25.91 -20.66 19.69
N SER A 232 -25.64 -19.37 19.90
CA SER A 232 -26.41 -18.43 20.72
C SER A 232 -26.29 -17.02 20.13
N PRO A 233 -27.00 -16.72 19.02
CA PRO A 233 -26.92 -15.42 18.35
C PRO A 233 -27.23 -14.25 19.28
N GLU A 234 -28.23 -14.40 20.16
CA GLU A 234 -28.67 -13.39 21.12
C GLU A 234 -27.54 -12.85 22.02
N LYS A 235 -26.51 -13.66 22.31
CA LYS A 235 -25.38 -13.25 23.17
C LYS A 235 -24.44 -12.25 22.51
N VAL A 236 -24.43 -12.17 21.18
CA VAL A 236 -23.48 -11.32 20.42
C VAL A 236 -24.16 -10.25 19.59
N VAL A 237 -25.50 -10.23 19.50
CA VAL A 237 -26.25 -9.23 18.72
C VAL A 237 -25.90 -7.80 19.10
N ALA A 238 -25.83 -7.48 20.40
CA ALA A 238 -25.48 -6.13 20.86
C ALA A 238 -24.08 -5.71 20.39
N PHE A 239 -23.10 -6.62 20.49
CA PHE A 239 -21.74 -6.37 20.03
C PHE A 239 -21.66 -6.21 18.51
N SER A 240 -22.36 -7.07 17.75
CA SER A 240 -22.42 -6.95 16.28
C SER A 240 -23.05 -5.63 15.83
N ASN A 241 -24.13 -5.18 16.48
CA ASN A 241 -24.76 -3.90 16.17
C ASN A 241 -23.81 -2.72 16.49
N LEU A 242 -23.07 -2.79 17.59
CA LEU A 242 -22.06 -1.79 17.93
C LEU A 242 -20.95 -1.71 16.87
N MET A 243 -20.47 -2.85 16.40
CA MET A 243 -19.43 -2.89 15.35
C MET A 243 -19.94 -2.35 14.01
N GLU A 244 -21.19 -2.62 13.64
CA GLU A 244 -21.80 -2.05 12.43
C GLU A 244 -22.00 -0.54 12.54
N ALA A 245 -22.49 -0.06 13.69
CA ALA A 245 -22.63 1.38 13.94
C ALA A 245 -21.26 2.10 13.92
N SER A 246 -20.24 1.47 14.52
CA SER A 246 -18.87 1.99 14.52
C SER A 246 -18.31 2.10 13.10
N TRP A 247 -18.59 1.11 12.25
CA TRP A 247 -18.21 1.13 10.84
C TRP A 247 -18.83 2.32 10.10
N GLU A 248 -20.14 2.53 10.24
CA GLU A 248 -20.83 3.66 9.62
C GLU A 248 -20.31 5.01 10.10
N ILE A 249 -20.00 5.13 11.40
CA ILE A 249 -19.40 6.34 11.99
C ILE A 249 -18.03 6.60 11.35
N VAL A 250 -17.15 5.59 11.30
CA VAL A 250 -15.80 5.73 10.71
C VAL A 250 -15.91 6.11 9.24
N LEU A 251 -16.79 5.47 8.46
CA LEU A 251 -17.03 5.85 7.07
C LEU A 251 -17.55 7.28 6.92
N LYS A 252 -18.41 7.74 7.83
CA LYS A 252 -18.90 9.12 7.82
C LYS A 252 -17.78 10.12 8.07
N ILE A 253 -16.87 9.82 8.99
CA ILE A 253 -15.69 10.65 9.26
C ILE A 253 -14.79 10.69 8.01
N VAL A 254 -14.46 9.52 7.43
CA VAL A 254 -13.69 9.42 6.17
C VAL A 254 -14.31 10.30 5.08
N ASN A 255 -15.63 10.20 4.88
CA ASN A 255 -16.38 10.99 3.90
C ASN A 255 -16.27 12.52 4.13
N GLY A 256 -16.11 12.96 5.39
CA GLY A 256 -15.85 14.34 5.74
C GLY A 256 -14.48 14.81 5.26
N PHE A 257 -13.44 14.04 5.56
CA PHE A 257 -12.06 14.39 5.21
C PHE A 257 -11.77 14.37 3.71
N ILE A 258 -12.53 13.60 2.91
CA ILE A 258 -12.45 13.65 1.44
C ILE A 258 -12.57 15.08 0.92
N LYS A 259 -13.36 15.93 1.57
CA LYS A 259 -13.62 17.31 1.14
C LYS A 259 -12.40 18.21 1.29
N ILE A 260 -11.50 17.90 2.24
CA ILE A 260 -10.31 18.70 2.56
C ILE A 260 -9.13 18.29 1.67
N ILE A 261 -9.19 17.14 1.00
CA ILE A 261 -8.12 16.61 0.14
C ILE A 261 -7.51 17.66 -0.80
N PRO A 262 -8.28 18.45 -1.56
CA PRO A 262 -7.71 19.43 -2.49
C PRO A 262 -6.77 20.43 -1.82
N LEU A 263 -7.07 20.81 -0.58
CA LEU A 263 -6.27 21.75 0.19
C LEU A 263 -4.95 21.10 0.64
N ALA A 264 -5.04 19.84 1.07
CA ALA A 264 -3.88 19.02 1.41
C ALA A 264 -2.98 18.75 0.19
N ILE A 265 -3.57 18.48 -0.98
CA ILE A 265 -2.84 18.30 -2.24
C ILE A 265 -2.05 19.56 -2.59
N MET A 266 -2.69 20.73 -2.54
CA MET A 266 -2.01 22.00 -2.80
C MET A 266 -0.83 22.19 -1.82
N SER A 267 -1.06 21.92 -0.53
CA SER A 267 -0.05 21.98 0.54
C SER A 267 1.14 21.03 0.28
N ILE A 268 0.88 19.78 -0.09
CA ILE A 268 1.92 18.79 -0.40
C ILE A 268 2.75 19.23 -1.60
N VAL A 269 2.09 19.66 -2.68
CA VAL A 269 2.78 20.06 -3.91
C VAL A 269 3.59 21.34 -3.70
N THR A 270 3.07 22.31 -2.95
CA THR A 270 3.84 23.51 -2.59
C THR A 270 5.07 23.16 -1.76
N ASN A 271 4.93 22.32 -0.71
CA ASN A 271 6.07 21.86 0.08
C ASN A 271 7.10 21.13 -0.78
N LEU A 272 6.67 20.24 -1.68
CA LEU A 272 7.56 19.57 -2.64
C LEU A 272 8.36 20.59 -3.48
N MET A 273 7.71 21.63 -3.99
CA MET A 273 8.41 22.65 -4.79
C MET A 273 9.38 23.51 -3.95
N ILE A 274 9.12 23.69 -2.66
CA ILE A 274 9.98 24.44 -1.74
C ILE A 274 11.20 23.63 -1.28
N THR A 275 11.05 22.30 -1.16
CA THR A 275 12.09 21.46 -0.56
C THR A 275 12.98 20.74 -1.57
N GLN A 276 12.50 20.46 -2.79
CA GLN A 276 13.24 19.64 -3.76
C GLN A 276 14.22 20.43 -4.65
N SER A 277 15.47 19.99 -4.65
CA SER A 277 16.61 20.58 -5.35
C SER A 277 16.76 20.03 -6.78
N LEU A 278 16.86 20.93 -7.77
CA LEU A 278 16.97 20.53 -9.17
C LEU A 278 18.37 19.97 -9.50
N THR A 279 19.42 20.55 -8.91
CA THR A 279 20.80 20.09 -9.08
C THR A 279 20.99 18.71 -8.49
N ALA A 280 20.47 18.44 -7.30
CA ALA A 280 20.53 17.10 -6.73
C ALA A 280 19.80 16.10 -7.63
N LEU A 281 18.65 16.48 -8.19
CA LEU A 281 17.89 15.64 -9.13
C LEU A 281 18.67 15.31 -10.42
N THR A 282 19.46 16.25 -10.94
CA THR A 282 20.32 15.98 -12.11
C THR A 282 21.40 14.94 -11.82
N ALA A 283 21.96 14.93 -10.61
CA ALA A 283 23.01 13.98 -10.21
C ALA A 283 22.49 12.52 -10.19
N VAL A 284 21.19 12.35 -9.93
CA VAL A 284 20.52 11.04 -9.85
C VAL A 284 19.49 10.81 -10.96
N ALA A 285 19.53 11.63 -12.02
CA ALA A 285 18.53 11.63 -13.08
C ALA A 285 18.38 10.28 -13.79
N LYS A 286 19.48 9.54 -13.99
CA LYS A 286 19.45 8.19 -14.59
C LYS A 286 18.67 7.21 -13.70
N VAL A 287 18.92 7.24 -12.40
CA VAL A 287 18.24 6.38 -11.41
C VAL A 287 16.75 6.75 -11.37
N LEU A 288 16.42 8.04 -11.30
CA LEU A 288 15.03 8.53 -11.30
C LEU A 288 14.28 8.13 -12.58
N ALA A 289 14.91 8.27 -13.75
CA ALA A 289 14.33 7.88 -15.02
C ALA A 289 14.08 6.37 -15.07
N ALA A 290 15.06 5.56 -14.68
CA ALA A 290 14.89 4.11 -14.59
C ALA A 290 13.75 3.73 -13.64
N ALA A 291 13.63 4.44 -12.52
CA ALA A 291 12.58 4.22 -11.55
C ALA A 291 11.18 4.47 -12.12
N TYR A 292 10.95 5.65 -12.70
CA TYR A 292 9.64 6.01 -13.27
C TYR A 292 9.28 5.18 -14.51
N VAL A 293 10.25 4.86 -15.37
CA VAL A 293 10.01 3.94 -16.49
C VAL A 293 9.60 2.56 -15.98
N SER A 294 10.28 2.04 -14.95
CA SER A 294 9.95 0.74 -14.36
C SER A 294 8.54 0.72 -13.75
N LEU A 295 8.18 1.76 -12.99
CA LEU A 295 6.83 1.91 -12.42
C LEU A 295 5.75 2.03 -13.51
N PHE A 296 6.04 2.77 -14.59
CA PHE A 296 5.13 2.88 -15.72
C PHE A 296 4.92 1.54 -16.43
N ILE A 297 6.00 0.78 -16.66
CA ILE A 297 5.92 -0.59 -17.19
C ILE A 297 5.11 -1.49 -16.24
N CYS A 298 5.29 -1.36 -14.92
CA CYS A 298 4.48 -2.08 -13.94
C CYS A 298 2.99 -1.75 -14.05
N ALA A 299 2.63 -0.48 -14.24
CA ALA A 299 1.24 -0.07 -14.45
C ALA A 299 0.64 -0.65 -15.74
N ILE A 300 1.41 -0.69 -16.84
CA ILE A 300 1.02 -1.34 -18.09
C ILE A 300 0.84 -2.85 -17.86
N TYR A 301 1.81 -3.49 -17.21
CA TYR A 301 1.75 -4.91 -16.87
C TYR A 301 0.47 -5.24 -16.08
N LEU A 302 0.20 -4.51 -14.99
CA LEU A 302 -1.00 -4.72 -14.17
C LEU A 302 -2.29 -4.53 -14.99
N THR A 303 -2.32 -3.53 -15.88
CA THR A 303 -3.45 -3.31 -16.79
C THR A 303 -3.60 -4.46 -17.81
N ALA A 304 -2.50 -5.01 -18.30
CA ALA A 304 -2.51 -6.17 -19.19
C ALA A 304 -3.00 -7.43 -18.47
N VAL A 305 -2.62 -7.65 -17.21
CA VAL A 305 -3.15 -8.77 -16.40
C VAL A 305 -4.67 -8.67 -16.25
N LEU A 306 -5.23 -7.47 -16.05
CA LEU A 306 -6.69 -7.27 -16.05
C LEU A 306 -7.32 -7.68 -17.39
N ALA A 307 -6.71 -7.29 -18.51
CA ALA A 307 -7.21 -7.63 -19.84
C ALA A 307 -7.22 -9.15 -20.08
N ILE A 308 -6.14 -9.85 -19.72
CA ILE A 308 -6.00 -11.30 -19.88
C ILE A 308 -7.01 -12.05 -18.99
N THR A 309 -7.35 -11.50 -17.83
CA THR A 309 -8.35 -12.05 -16.91
C THR A 309 -9.80 -11.74 -17.31
N ARG A 310 -10.03 -11.20 -18.52
CA ARG A 310 -11.35 -10.91 -19.12
C ARG A 310 -12.12 -9.77 -18.44
N ILE A 311 -11.45 -8.97 -17.62
CA ILE A 311 -11.94 -7.70 -17.07
C ILE A 311 -11.73 -6.61 -18.12
N LYS A 312 -12.67 -5.68 -18.29
CA LYS A 312 -12.57 -4.55 -19.22
C LYS A 312 -11.66 -3.47 -18.64
N PRO A 313 -10.42 -3.28 -19.14
CA PRO A 313 -9.48 -2.36 -18.50
C PRO A 313 -9.96 -0.91 -18.52
N HIS A 314 -10.57 -0.48 -19.63
CA HIS A 314 -11.11 0.88 -19.76
C HIS A 314 -12.16 1.19 -18.70
N THR A 315 -13.16 0.31 -18.52
CA THR A 315 -14.21 0.51 -17.50
C THR A 315 -13.64 0.44 -16.09
N TRP A 316 -12.67 -0.46 -15.86
CA TRP A 316 -11.98 -0.59 -14.58
C TRP A 316 -11.23 0.69 -14.22
N TRP A 317 -10.44 1.26 -15.14
CA TRP A 317 -9.74 2.53 -14.93
C TRP A 317 -10.70 3.70 -14.72
N LYS A 318 -11.81 3.76 -15.49
CA LYS A 318 -12.83 4.79 -15.32
C LYS A 318 -13.42 4.83 -13.90
N GLN A 319 -13.56 3.67 -13.27
CA GLN A 319 -14.08 3.51 -11.89
C GLN A 319 -12.98 3.49 -10.82
N GLY A 320 -11.71 3.30 -11.21
CA GLY A 320 -10.61 2.98 -10.29
C GLY A 320 -9.44 3.94 -10.27
N TRP A 321 -9.44 5.00 -11.08
CA TRP A 321 -8.28 5.89 -11.19
C TRP A 321 -8.04 6.75 -9.93
N ARG A 322 -9.08 6.99 -9.10
CA ARG A 322 -9.02 7.94 -7.99
C ARG A 322 -8.07 7.50 -6.87
N PRO A 323 -8.11 6.25 -6.34
CA PRO A 323 -7.22 5.88 -5.24
C PRO A 323 -5.73 5.91 -5.61
N PRO A 324 -5.27 5.38 -6.78
CA PRO A 324 -3.88 5.54 -7.20
C PRO A 324 -3.47 7.01 -7.35
N TYR A 325 -4.35 7.85 -7.89
CA TYR A 325 -4.10 9.30 -7.96
C TYR A 325 -3.97 9.95 -6.59
N GLN A 326 -4.84 9.60 -5.63
CA GLN A 326 -4.71 10.08 -4.26
C GLN A 326 -3.37 9.64 -3.67
N GLY A 327 -2.96 8.41 -3.94
CA GLY A 327 -1.65 7.89 -3.55
C GLY A 327 -0.46 8.65 -4.12
N LEU A 328 -0.53 9.05 -5.39
CA LEU A 328 0.49 9.91 -6.01
C LEU A 328 0.71 11.16 -5.16
N VAL A 329 -0.37 11.79 -4.70
CA VAL A 329 -0.23 13.03 -3.97
C VAL A 329 0.09 12.79 -2.50
N THR A 330 -0.57 11.84 -1.84
CA THR A 330 -0.45 11.68 -0.39
C THR A 330 0.77 10.88 0.03
N GLN A 331 1.46 10.20 -0.89
CA GLN A 331 2.64 9.37 -0.62
C GLN A 331 2.41 8.35 0.52
N SER A 332 1.16 7.92 0.70
CA SER A 332 0.81 6.95 1.73
C SER A 332 -0.28 6.00 1.26
N SER A 333 0.09 4.72 1.10
CA SER A 333 -0.85 3.64 0.79
C SER A 333 -1.88 3.50 1.91
N SER A 334 -1.42 3.58 3.16
CA SER A 334 -2.23 3.58 4.37
C SER A 334 -3.27 4.71 4.39
N ALA A 335 -2.88 5.93 3.98
CA ALA A 335 -3.80 7.07 3.90
C ALA A 335 -4.86 6.92 2.78
N THR A 336 -4.61 6.10 1.77
CA THR A 336 -5.63 5.84 0.73
C THR A 336 -6.54 4.67 1.05
N LEU A 337 -6.24 3.88 2.09
CA LEU A 337 -6.90 2.62 2.37
C LEU A 337 -8.44 2.70 2.38
N PRO A 338 -9.08 3.64 3.12
CA PRO A 338 -10.55 3.73 3.14
C PRO A 338 -11.15 4.03 1.76
N PHE A 339 -10.45 4.83 0.97
CA PHE A 339 -10.88 5.26 -0.36
C PHE A 339 -10.74 4.14 -1.39
N THR A 340 -9.62 3.43 -1.33
CA THR A 340 -9.34 2.25 -2.15
C THR A 340 -10.42 1.20 -1.92
N MET A 341 -10.74 0.92 -0.64
CA MET A 341 -11.80 -0.01 -0.29
C MET A 341 -13.17 0.43 -0.81
N LYS A 342 -13.52 1.70 -0.58
CA LYS A 342 -14.79 2.27 -1.03
C LYS A 342 -14.93 2.21 -2.55
N SER A 343 -13.89 2.57 -3.31
CA SER A 343 -13.90 2.52 -4.78
C SER A 343 -14.12 1.09 -5.29
N LEU A 344 -13.46 0.10 -4.70
CA LEU A 344 -13.64 -1.31 -5.09
C LEU A 344 -15.05 -1.84 -4.76
N VAL A 345 -15.59 -1.51 -3.58
CA VAL A 345 -16.91 -1.99 -3.14
C VAL A 345 -18.04 -1.24 -3.84
N ASP A 346 -18.02 0.09 -3.80
CA ASP A 346 -19.15 0.91 -4.25
C ASP A 346 -19.16 1.09 -5.77
N GLU A 347 -18.00 1.39 -6.37
CA GLU A 347 -17.90 1.73 -7.80
C GLU A 347 -17.72 0.46 -8.65
N MET A 348 -16.80 -0.44 -8.25
CA MET A 348 -16.50 -1.67 -9.01
C MET A 348 -17.33 -2.90 -8.61
N LYS A 349 -18.09 -2.81 -7.50
CA LYS A 349 -18.92 -3.90 -6.96
C LYS A 349 -18.14 -5.19 -6.66
N VAL A 350 -16.90 -5.05 -6.20
CA VAL A 350 -16.10 -6.15 -5.66
C VAL A 350 -16.61 -6.47 -4.26
N ASP A 351 -16.74 -7.76 -3.93
CA ASP A 351 -17.22 -8.18 -2.62
C ASP A 351 -16.36 -7.62 -1.50
N GLU A 352 -17.03 -7.02 -0.52
CA GLU A 352 -16.42 -6.37 0.62
C GLU A 352 -15.49 -7.30 1.41
N THR A 353 -15.80 -8.60 1.51
CA THR A 353 -14.92 -9.57 2.20
C THR A 353 -13.57 -9.66 1.50
N CYS A 354 -13.55 -9.65 0.16
CA CYS A 354 -12.32 -9.73 -0.63
C CYS A 354 -11.48 -8.46 -0.49
N VAL A 355 -12.14 -7.31 -0.63
CA VAL A 355 -11.53 -5.99 -0.49
C VAL A 355 -10.95 -5.79 0.91
N SER A 356 -11.75 -6.08 1.93
CA SER A 356 -11.42 -5.94 3.35
C SER A 356 -10.27 -6.81 3.81
N THR A 357 -10.03 -7.91 3.11
CA THR A 357 -8.92 -8.81 3.41
C THR A 357 -7.65 -8.38 2.70
N ILE A 358 -7.71 -8.14 1.38
CA ILE A 358 -6.52 -7.96 0.55
C ILE A 358 -5.95 -6.55 0.68
N ILE A 359 -6.80 -5.52 0.70
CA ILE A 359 -6.35 -4.13 0.65
C ILE A 359 -5.57 -3.74 1.91
N PRO A 360 -6.03 -4.03 3.15
CA PRO A 360 -5.21 -3.78 4.34
C PRO A 360 -3.87 -4.53 4.31
N LEU A 361 -3.88 -5.82 3.95
CA LEU A 361 -2.64 -6.60 3.83
C LEU A 361 -1.67 -5.94 2.83
N SER A 362 -2.16 -5.49 1.68
CA SER A 362 -1.31 -4.89 0.65
C SER A 362 -0.59 -3.60 1.06
N THR A 363 -1.03 -2.96 2.17
CA THR A 363 -0.35 -1.76 2.70
C THR A 363 0.92 -2.09 3.48
N THR A 364 1.12 -3.34 3.89
CA THR A 364 2.31 -3.77 4.65
C THR A 364 3.01 -4.99 4.07
N MET A 365 2.38 -5.70 3.14
CA MET A 365 3.00 -6.79 2.41
C MET A 365 2.75 -6.70 0.92
N GLY A 366 3.76 -7.03 0.10
CA GLY A 366 3.56 -7.14 -1.34
C GLY A 366 3.55 -5.81 -2.07
N MET A 367 4.31 -4.84 -1.55
CA MET A 367 4.45 -3.52 -2.16
C MET A 367 5.31 -3.59 -3.42
N ILE A 368 4.65 -3.55 -4.58
CA ILE A 368 5.30 -3.62 -5.90
C ILE A 368 6.34 -2.52 -6.06
N GLY A 369 5.99 -1.27 -5.78
CA GLY A 369 6.92 -0.15 -5.83
C GLY A 369 7.87 -0.17 -4.64
N GLY A 370 7.32 -0.29 -3.43
CA GLY A 370 8.03 -0.10 -2.15
C GLY A 370 9.04 -1.19 -1.81
N ALA A 371 8.88 -2.37 -2.37
CA ALA A 371 9.84 -3.46 -2.24
C ALA A 371 10.38 -3.85 -3.62
N GLY A 372 9.49 -4.23 -4.54
CA GLY A 372 9.89 -4.80 -5.83
C GLY A 372 10.75 -3.85 -6.66
N ALA A 373 10.15 -2.76 -7.13
CA ALA A 373 10.83 -1.80 -8.01
C ALA A 373 12.03 -1.15 -7.32
N GLU A 374 11.89 -0.73 -6.06
CA GLU A 374 12.97 -0.15 -5.29
C GLU A 374 14.14 -1.13 -5.09
N GLY A 375 13.87 -2.37 -4.68
CA GLY A 375 14.89 -3.41 -4.53
C GLY A 375 15.58 -3.72 -5.86
N GLY A 376 14.83 -3.78 -6.96
CA GLY A 376 15.40 -3.97 -8.30
C GLY A 376 16.32 -2.83 -8.72
N LEU A 377 15.94 -1.57 -8.42
CA LEU A 377 16.77 -0.40 -8.67
C LEU A 377 18.06 -0.44 -7.84
N ILE A 378 17.96 -0.74 -6.54
CA ILE A 378 19.14 -0.86 -5.66
C ILE A 378 20.10 -1.93 -6.19
N MET A 379 19.58 -3.09 -6.60
CA MET A 379 20.40 -4.15 -7.19
C MET A 379 21.06 -3.71 -8.49
N SER A 380 20.35 -3.00 -9.35
CA SER A 380 20.93 -2.46 -10.58
C SER A 380 21.98 -1.38 -10.32
N LEU A 381 21.79 -0.56 -9.28
CA LEU A 381 22.71 0.47 -8.84
C LEU A 381 24.00 -0.14 -8.30
N LEU A 382 23.90 -1.14 -7.43
CA LEU A 382 25.05 -1.92 -6.93
C LEU A 382 25.82 -2.56 -8.10
N TRP A 383 25.10 -3.25 -8.99
CA TRP A 383 25.71 -3.94 -10.12
C TRP A 383 26.44 -3.00 -11.09
N THR A 384 25.82 -1.87 -11.43
CA THR A 384 26.38 -0.95 -12.44
C THR A 384 27.35 0.05 -11.85
N GLY A 385 27.18 0.42 -10.59
CA GLY A 385 27.87 1.53 -9.93
C GLY A 385 29.02 1.17 -9.01
N SER A 386 29.38 -0.11 -8.92
CA SER A 386 30.62 -0.56 -8.29
C SER A 386 31.29 -1.64 -9.12
N ASP A 387 32.62 -1.74 -9.07
CA ASP A 387 33.40 -2.86 -9.62
C ASP A 387 33.88 -3.85 -8.53
N SER A 388 33.33 -3.76 -7.31
CA SER A 388 33.70 -4.63 -6.19
C SER A 388 33.44 -6.12 -6.46
N GLY A 389 34.43 -6.97 -6.18
CA GLY A 389 34.31 -8.43 -6.28
C GLY A 389 33.16 -9.01 -5.43
N ALA A 390 32.82 -8.37 -4.31
CA ALA A 390 31.67 -8.77 -3.48
C ALA A 390 30.33 -8.74 -4.24
N ILE A 391 30.23 -7.91 -5.27
CA ILE A 391 29.05 -7.79 -6.14
C ILE A 391 29.20 -8.68 -7.38
N HIS A 392 30.38 -8.68 -8.01
CA HIS A 392 30.58 -9.27 -9.34
C HIS A 392 31.03 -10.74 -9.36
N ASP A 393 31.76 -11.23 -8.34
CA ASP A 393 32.42 -12.56 -8.38
C ASP A 393 31.42 -13.72 -8.54
N GLN A 394 30.22 -13.56 -7.99
CA GLN A 394 29.13 -14.53 -8.03
C GLN A 394 28.34 -14.50 -9.36
N GLY A 395 28.59 -13.51 -10.21
CA GLY A 395 27.90 -13.31 -11.48
C GLY A 395 26.48 -12.72 -11.35
N ILE A 396 26.05 -12.02 -12.41
CA ILE A 396 24.82 -11.21 -12.40
C ILE A 396 23.55 -12.01 -12.06
N VAL A 397 23.45 -13.25 -12.55
CA VAL A 397 22.24 -14.08 -12.38
C VAL A 397 22.05 -14.45 -10.92
N LEU A 398 23.12 -14.93 -10.26
CA LEU A 398 23.06 -15.30 -8.84
C LEU A 398 22.87 -14.07 -7.96
N PHE A 399 23.58 -12.98 -8.26
CA PHE A 399 23.43 -11.71 -7.54
C PHE A 399 21.97 -11.20 -7.57
N LEU A 400 21.36 -11.11 -8.76
CA LEU A 400 19.96 -10.68 -8.90
C LEU A 400 18.97 -11.66 -8.29
N LEU A 401 19.23 -12.97 -8.34
CA LEU A 401 18.38 -13.98 -7.71
C LEU A 401 18.38 -13.84 -6.18
N LEU A 402 19.55 -13.62 -5.57
CA LEU A 402 19.67 -13.35 -4.14
C LEU A 402 18.94 -12.05 -3.76
N GLY A 403 19.14 -10.97 -4.52
CA GLY A 403 18.44 -9.72 -4.30
C GLY A 403 16.93 -9.84 -4.42
N LEU A 404 16.43 -10.65 -5.36
CA LEU A 404 15.00 -10.94 -5.52
C LEU A 404 14.44 -11.65 -4.29
N ILE A 405 15.10 -12.72 -3.84
CA ILE A 405 14.65 -13.50 -2.67
C ILE A 405 14.62 -12.59 -1.42
N MET A 406 15.67 -11.81 -1.20
CA MET A 406 15.73 -10.89 -0.07
C MET A 406 14.68 -9.79 -0.16
N THR A 407 14.47 -9.20 -1.34
CA THR A 407 13.40 -8.22 -1.58
C THR A 407 12.02 -8.78 -1.25
N MET A 408 11.75 -10.04 -1.64
CA MET A 408 10.48 -10.69 -1.32
C MET A 408 10.30 -10.91 0.19
N ILE A 409 11.37 -11.26 0.92
CA ILE A 409 11.34 -11.42 2.38
C ILE A 409 11.10 -10.06 3.05
N ILE A 410 11.85 -9.03 2.65
CA ILE A 410 11.73 -7.66 3.16
C ILE A 410 10.31 -7.13 2.93
N SER A 411 9.71 -7.45 1.77
CA SER A 411 8.37 -6.99 1.39
C SER A 411 7.27 -7.34 2.40
N PHE A 412 7.42 -8.37 3.26
CA PHE A 412 6.41 -8.71 4.25
C PHE A 412 6.27 -7.70 5.41
N GLY A 413 7.32 -6.91 5.67
CA GLY A 413 7.43 -6.11 6.90
C GLY A 413 7.63 -4.61 6.69
N ILE A 414 7.54 -4.11 5.46
CA ILE A 414 7.68 -2.67 5.21
C ILE A 414 6.34 -1.99 5.54
N PRO A 415 6.29 -1.00 6.45
CA PRO A 415 5.06 -0.28 6.74
C PRO A 415 4.62 0.59 5.55
N GLY A 416 3.31 0.78 5.38
CA GLY A 416 2.73 1.58 4.29
C GLY A 416 2.76 3.10 4.55
N THR A 417 3.81 3.60 5.20
CA THR A 417 4.00 5.00 5.59
C THR A 417 5.14 5.64 4.76
N PRO A 418 5.19 6.98 4.65
CA PRO A 418 6.30 7.67 4.00
C PRO A 418 7.66 7.35 4.67
N GLY A 419 8.76 7.47 3.91
CA GLY A 419 10.13 7.38 4.43
C GLY A 419 10.63 5.97 4.73
N THR A 420 10.17 4.97 3.99
CA THR A 420 10.48 3.55 4.25
C THR A 420 11.66 3.02 3.46
N SER A 421 12.22 3.82 2.54
CA SER A 421 13.36 3.39 1.72
C SER A 421 14.61 3.05 2.53
N THR A 422 14.87 3.79 3.61
CA THR A 422 16.00 3.52 4.52
C THR A 422 15.98 2.09 5.06
N LEU A 423 14.80 1.57 5.41
CA LEU A 423 14.63 0.20 5.90
C LEU A 423 14.91 -0.82 4.79
N VAL A 424 14.43 -0.56 3.58
CA VAL A 424 14.61 -1.45 2.41
C VAL A 424 16.08 -1.53 2.03
N ILE A 425 16.74 -0.38 1.87
CA ILE A 425 18.17 -0.29 1.52
C ILE A 425 19.01 -0.99 2.59
N THR A 426 18.82 -0.66 3.87
CA THR A 426 19.62 -1.25 4.95
C THR A 426 19.45 -2.76 5.01
N SER A 427 18.21 -3.24 4.94
CA SER A 427 17.91 -4.67 5.02
C SER A 427 18.49 -5.41 3.81
N LEU A 428 18.38 -4.84 2.61
CA LEU A 428 18.85 -5.47 1.40
C LEU A 428 20.39 -5.54 1.35
N LEU A 429 21.09 -4.44 1.63
CA LEU A 429 22.56 -4.40 1.60
C LEU A 429 23.18 -5.29 2.69
N ASN A 430 22.59 -5.32 3.89
CA ASN A 430 23.02 -6.23 4.95
C ASN A 430 22.80 -7.69 4.55
N SER A 431 21.64 -8.01 3.93
CA SER A 431 21.32 -9.37 3.47
C SER A 431 22.28 -9.87 2.39
N LEU A 432 22.83 -8.96 1.59
CA LEU A 432 23.75 -9.26 0.50
C LEU A 432 25.22 -9.26 0.93
N GLY A 433 25.51 -8.93 2.21
CA GLY A 433 26.89 -8.90 2.72
C GLY A 433 27.70 -7.72 2.18
N VAL A 434 27.05 -6.64 1.72
CA VAL A 434 27.70 -5.43 1.17
C VAL A 434 27.33 -4.16 1.95
N PRO A 435 27.40 -4.16 3.30
CA PRO A 435 26.98 -3.02 4.13
C PRO A 435 27.84 -1.77 3.92
N SER A 436 29.07 -1.91 3.43
CA SER A 436 29.97 -0.78 3.12
C SER A 436 29.37 0.21 2.11
N PHE A 437 28.48 -0.26 1.22
CA PHE A 437 27.80 0.59 0.25
C PHE A 437 26.56 1.30 0.79
N LYS A 438 26.20 1.11 2.06
CA LYS A 438 24.98 1.67 2.67
C LYS A 438 24.91 3.19 2.55
N ASN A 439 25.99 3.89 2.93
CA ASN A 439 26.02 5.36 2.89
C ASN A 439 25.92 5.87 1.45
N ALA A 440 26.66 5.27 0.52
CA ALA A 440 26.59 5.63 -0.89
C ALA A 440 25.20 5.40 -1.50
N ALA A 441 24.58 4.26 -1.20
CA ALA A 441 23.21 3.96 -1.64
C ALA A 441 22.19 4.93 -1.02
N PHE A 442 22.35 5.31 0.27
CA PHE A 442 21.51 6.32 0.91
C PHE A 442 21.67 7.69 0.26
N GLN A 443 22.88 8.17 0.01
CA GLN A 443 23.09 9.47 -0.61
C GLN A 443 22.38 9.57 -1.97
N ILE A 444 22.36 8.49 -2.76
CA ILE A 444 21.69 8.46 -4.06
C ILE A 444 20.17 8.32 -3.90
N MET A 445 19.70 7.36 -3.09
CA MET A 445 18.28 7.02 -3.01
C MET A 445 17.48 8.01 -2.17
N LEU A 446 18.05 8.58 -1.09
CA LEU A 446 17.35 9.57 -0.25
C LEU A 446 17.10 10.88 -0.98
N VAL A 447 18.00 11.29 -1.89
CA VAL A 447 17.78 12.45 -2.78
C VAL A 447 16.56 12.24 -3.68
N LEU A 448 16.25 10.98 -4.02
CA LEU A 448 15.11 10.62 -4.84
C LEU A 448 13.84 10.30 -4.04
N GLU A 449 13.95 10.05 -2.73
CA GLU A 449 12.88 9.44 -1.92
C GLU A 449 11.55 10.16 -2.12
N ASP A 450 11.52 11.48 -1.93
CA ASP A 450 10.28 12.25 -2.03
C ASP A 450 9.66 12.20 -3.43
N ILE A 451 10.46 12.24 -4.50
CA ILE A 451 9.93 12.21 -5.87
C ILE A 451 9.59 10.79 -6.30
N PHE A 452 10.40 9.80 -5.96
CA PHE A 452 10.15 8.40 -6.31
C PHE A 452 8.96 7.84 -5.53
N ASP A 453 8.77 8.22 -4.27
CA ASP A 453 7.69 7.72 -3.43
C ASP A 453 6.29 8.04 -3.96
N ILE A 454 6.15 9.15 -4.70
CA ILE A 454 4.94 9.52 -5.44
C ILE A 454 4.51 8.36 -6.35
N GLY A 455 5.37 7.98 -7.29
CA GLY A 455 5.08 6.91 -8.24
C GLY A 455 4.98 5.53 -7.56
N ARG A 456 5.86 5.28 -6.59
CA ARG A 456 5.96 4.04 -5.81
C ARG A 456 4.65 3.73 -5.09
N THR A 457 4.13 4.71 -4.34
CA THR A 457 2.88 4.62 -3.60
C THR A 457 1.68 4.41 -4.53
N ALA A 458 1.58 5.17 -5.61
CA ALA A 458 0.49 5.03 -6.57
C ALA A 458 0.46 3.63 -7.21
N THR A 459 1.64 3.11 -7.55
CA THR A 459 1.78 1.77 -8.12
C THR A 459 1.43 0.67 -7.10
N ASN A 460 1.77 0.85 -5.82
CA ASN A 460 1.35 -0.05 -4.75
C ASN A 460 -0.19 -0.13 -4.62
N ILE A 461 -0.87 1.02 -4.66
CA ILE A 461 -2.33 1.07 -4.57
C ILE A 461 -2.97 0.45 -5.81
N LEU A 462 -2.45 0.77 -7.00
CA LEU A 462 -2.88 0.16 -8.25
C LEU A 462 -2.78 -1.37 -8.20
N ALA A 463 -1.64 -1.88 -7.74
CA ALA A 463 -1.40 -3.30 -7.53
C ALA A 463 -2.43 -3.95 -6.62
N ALA A 464 -2.67 -3.34 -5.46
CA ALA A 464 -3.63 -3.81 -4.48
C ALA A 464 -5.05 -3.93 -5.08
N MET A 465 -5.47 -2.90 -5.81
CA MET A 465 -6.77 -2.88 -6.48
C MET A 465 -6.87 -3.96 -7.56
N VAL A 466 -5.83 -4.12 -8.38
CA VAL A 466 -5.78 -5.14 -9.44
C VAL A 466 -5.82 -6.55 -8.85
N VAL A 467 -4.99 -6.83 -7.84
CA VAL A 467 -4.98 -8.12 -7.16
C VAL A 467 -6.33 -8.41 -6.49
N SER A 468 -6.91 -7.45 -5.78
CA SER A 468 -8.22 -7.63 -5.16
C SER A 468 -9.30 -7.95 -6.19
N THR A 469 -9.29 -7.27 -7.34
CA THR A 469 -10.24 -7.51 -8.43
C THR A 469 -10.04 -8.90 -9.05
N ILE A 470 -8.80 -9.31 -9.35
CA ILE A 470 -8.51 -10.61 -9.95
C ILE A 470 -8.84 -11.75 -8.99
N VAL A 471 -8.48 -11.61 -7.71
CA VAL A 471 -8.80 -12.62 -6.71
C VAL A 471 -10.31 -12.74 -6.54
N ALA A 472 -11.03 -11.62 -6.47
CA ALA A 472 -12.48 -11.61 -6.42
C ALA A 472 -13.10 -12.28 -7.64
N PHE A 473 -12.62 -11.98 -8.85
CA PHE A 473 -13.08 -12.63 -10.08
C PHE A 473 -12.86 -14.14 -10.04
N SER A 474 -11.65 -14.57 -9.65
CA SER A 474 -11.33 -15.99 -9.46
C SER A 474 -12.16 -16.65 -8.36
N GLU A 475 -12.62 -15.84 -7.39
CA GLU A 475 -13.46 -16.29 -6.30
C GLU A 475 -14.95 -16.28 -6.60
N GLY A 476 -15.36 -15.63 -7.69
CA GLY A 476 -16.76 -15.40 -8.06
C GLY A 476 -17.44 -14.28 -7.27
N MET A 477 -16.64 -13.41 -6.68
CA MET A 477 -16.98 -12.40 -5.68
C MET A 477 -17.05 -10.99 -6.26
N ILE A 478 -17.56 -10.85 -7.49
CA ILE A 478 -17.86 -9.55 -8.11
C ILE A 478 -19.35 -9.53 -8.46
N SER A 479 -20.07 -8.47 -8.08
CA SER A 479 -21.52 -8.39 -8.35
C SER A 479 -21.83 -8.49 -9.85
N PRO A 480 -22.90 -9.19 -10.26
CA PRO A 480 -23.36 -9.21 -11.66
C PRO A 480 -23.68 -7.81 -12.22
N GLU A 481 -24.05 -6.87 -11.35
CA GLU A 481 -24.39 -5.48 -11.69
C GLU A 481 -23.16 -4.67 -12.14
N THR A 482 -21.95 -5.16 -11.89
CA THR A 482 -20.73 -4.43 -12.27
C THR A 482 -20.61 -4.25 -13.78
N GLU A 483 -20.06 -3.12 -14.20
CA GLU A 483 -19.77 -2.84 -15.61
C GLU A 483 -18.39 -3.35 -16.04
N ILE A 484 -17.50 -3.62 -15.08
CA ILE A 484 -16.09 -4.00 -15.34
C ILE A 484 -15.97 -5.39 -15.99
N LEU A 485 -16.98 -6.25 -15.85
CA LEU A 485 -16.98 -7.59 -16.44
C LEU A 485 -17.49 -7.58 -17.88
N SER A 486 -16.81 -8.30 -18.76
CA SER A 486 -17.34 -8.65 -20.10
C SER A 486 -18.47 -9.67 -20.01
N LYS A 487 -19.32 -9.78 -21.05
CA LYS A 487 -20.40 -10.78 -21.09
C LYS A 487 -19.86 -12.21 -20.88
N LYS A 488 -18.75 -12.55 -21.54
CA LYS A 488 -18.04 -13.82 -21.36
C LYS A 488 -17.50 -13.98 -19.93
N ALA A 489 -16.96 -12.93 -19.32
CA ALA A 489 -16.50 -12.98 -17.93
C ALA A 489 -17.64 -13.20 -16.94
N ARG A 490 -18.81 -12.58 -17.14
CA ARG A 490 -20.01 -12.81 -16.32
C ARG A 490 -20.47 -14.26 -16.40
N MET A 491 -20.53 -14.85 -17.59
CA MET A 491 -20.91 -16.28 -17.75
C MET A 491 -19.88 -17.21 -17.11
N HIS A 492 -18.59 -16.93 -17.29
CA HIS A 492 -17.52 -17.68 -16.62
C HIS A 492 -17.63 -17.60 -15.09
N GLN A 493 -17.88 -16.41 -14.57
CA GLN A 493 -18.06 -16.19 -13.14
C GLN A 493 -19.31 -16.88 -12.60
N ALA A 494 -20.43 -16.87 -13.33
CA ALA A 494 -21.63 -17.60 -12.96
C ALA A 494 -21.35 -19.10 -12.83
N LYS A 495 -20.54 -19.66 -13.73
CA LYS A 495 -20.06 -21.05 -13.65
C LYS A 495 -19.15 -21.29 -12.45
N ILE A 496 -18.26 -20.35 -12.10
CA ILE A 496 -17.47 -20.42 -10.86
C ILE A 496 -18.39 -20.44 -9.64
N ASN A 497 -19.39 -19.56 -9.61
CA ASN A 497 -20.34 -19.45 -8.51
C ASN A 497 -21.18 -20.72 -8.34
N SER A 498 -21.69 -21.31 -9.41
CA SER A 498 -22.45 -22.55 -9.32
C SER A 498 -21.59 -23.71 -8.78
N ILE A 499 -20.36 -23.86 -9.26
CA ILE A 499 -19.41 -24.87 -8.74
C ILE A 499 -19.13 -24.67 -7.25
N LYS A 500 -18.94 -23.41 -6.83
CA LYS A 500 -18.60 -23.10 -5.43
C LYS A 500 -19.78 -23.23 -4.49
N THR A 501 -20.96 -22.76 -4.88
CA THR A 501 -22.19 -22.97 -4.14
C THR A 501 -22.45 -24.46 -3.94
N LEU A 502 -22.29 -25.26 -4.99
CA LEU A 502 -22.40 -26.72 -4.89
C LEU A 502 -21.37 -27.34 -3.93
N LYS A 503 -20.13 -26.85 -3.95
CA LYS A 503 -19.07 -27.29 -3.02
C LYS A 503 -19.39 -26.89 -1.58
N ASP A 504 -19.88 -25.67 -1.36
CA ASP A 504 -20.24 -25.13 -0.04
C ASP A 504 -21.45 -25.90 0.54
N GLN A 505 -22.48 -26.17 -0.27
CA GLN A 505 -23.64 -27.01 0.08
C GLN A 505 -23.21 -28.42 0.50
N ARG A 506 -22.36 -29.07 -0.30
CA ARG A 506 -21.81 -30.40 0.06
C ARG A 506 -21.14 -30.38 1.42
N TYR A 507 -20.34 -29.37 1.72
CA TYR A 507 -19.69 -29.32 3.03
C TYR A 507 -20.68 -29.07 4.16
N GLU A 508 -21.69 -28.22 3.94
CA GLU A 508 -22.72 -27.97 4.94
C GLU A 508 -23.54 -29.24 5.24
N GLU A 509 -23.90 -30.01 4.21
CA GLU A 509 -24.54 -31.31 4.35
C GLU A 509 -23.64 -32.29 5.13
N LEU A 510 -22.34 -32.37 4.79
CA LEU A 510 -21.39 -33.22 5.51
C LEU A 510 -21.18 -32.79 6.97
N ASP A 511 -21.11 -31.48 7.25
CA ASP A 511 -20.96 -30.94 8.60
C ASP A 511 -22.22 -31.25 9.44
N LYS A 512 -23.43 -31.07 8.87
CA LYS A 512 -24.70 -31.46 9.51
C LYS A 512 -24.76 -32.97 9.78
N LEU A 513 -24.32 -33.78 8.82
CA LEU A 513 -24.27 -35.23 8.95
C LEU A 513 -23.30 -35.65 10.07
N LYS A 514 -22.13 -35.02 10.13
CA LYS A 514 -21.12 -35.29 11.16
C LYS A 514 -21.66 -34.98 12.56
N VAL A 515 -22.31 -33.83 12.74
CA VAL A 515 -22.94 -33.45 14.02
C VAL A 515 -24.06 -34.43 14.40
N LYS A 516 -24.87 -34.88 13.44
CA LYS A 516 -25.97 -35.83 13.68
C LYS A 516 -25.48 -37.21 14.15
N PHE A 517 -24.39 -37.72 13.57
CA PHE A 517 -23.93 -39.09 13.79
C PHE A 517 -22.73 -39.23 14.73
N ILE A 518 -22.00 -38.14 15.00
CA ILE A 518 -20.82 -38.11 15.87
C ILE A 518 -20.98 -36.92 16.85
N PRO A 519 -21.69 -37.10 17.98
CA PRO A 519 -21.81 -36.07 19.01
C PRO A 519 -20.45 -35.76 19.64
N GLU A 520 -20.18 -34.48 19.96
CA GLU A 520 -18.88 -33.99 20.47
C GLU A 520 -18.38 -34.70 21.76
N ASN A 521 -19.27 -35.37 22.51
CA ASN A 521 -18.97 -36.04 23.78
C ASN A 521 -19.04 -37.59 23.74
N SER A 522 -19.05 -38.19 22.55
CA SER A 522 -19.21 -39.64 22.38
C SER A 522 -17.86 -40.37 22.30
N THR A 523 -17.51 -41.17 23.32
CA THR A 523 -16.31 -42.03 23.31
C THR A 523 -16.44 -43.26 22.40
N THR A 524 -17.67 -43.68 22.05
CA THR A 524 -17.91 -44.82 21.14
C THR A 524 -19.11 -44.57 20.22
N VAL A 525 -18.92 -44.68 18.90
CA VAL A 525 -20.00 -44.59 17.91
C VAL A 525 -20.44 -46.01 17.53
N PRO A 526 -21.72 -46.40 17.72
CA PRO A 526 -22.25 -47.71 17.35
C PRO A 526 -21.94 -48.11 15.90
N LYS A 527 -21.55 -49.37 15.65
CA LYS A 527 -21.21 -49.88 14.30
C LYS A 527 -22.30 -49.60 13.25
N LYS A 528 -23.57 -49.73 13.62
CA LYS A 528 -24.72 -49.47 12.73
C LYS A 528 -24.82 -48.00 12.32
N GLN A 529 -24.67 -47.07 13.27
CA GLN A 529 -24.61 -45.63 12.99
C GLN A 529 -23.39 -45.26 12.15
N LYS A 530 -22.23 -45.87 12.40
CA LYS A 530 -21.03 -45.65 11.58
C LYS A 530 -21.23 -46.10 10.13
N ALA A 531 -21.88 -47.24 9.91
CA ALA A 531 -22.21 -47.73 8.57
C ALA A 531 -23.19 -46.80 7.84
N GLU A 532 -24.23 -46.32 8.53
CA GLU A 532 -25.21 -45.37 7.99
C GLU A 532 -24.58 -44.02 7.64
N TYR A 533 -23.72 -43.48 8.52
CA TYR A 533 -22.95 -42.26 8.26
C TYR A 533 -22.06 -42.39 7.01
N VAL A 534 -21.39 -43.53 6.84
CA VAL A 534 -20.53 -43.79 5.67
C VAL A 534 -21.38 -43.87 4.39
N ALA A 535 -22.54 -44.53 4.43
CA ALA A 535 -23.46 -44.64 3.29
C ALA A 535 -23.98 -43.26 2.85
N LEU A 536 -24.51 -42.46 3.78
CA LEU A 536 -25.01 -41.10 3.50
C LEU A 536 -23.89 -40.16 3.03
N THR A 537 -22.69 -40.26 3.61
CA THR A 537 -21.51 -39.52 3.13
C THR A 537 -21.15 -39.86 1.68
N LYS A 538 -21.27 -41.15 1.31
CA LYS A 538 -21.00 -41.62 -0.06
C LYS A 538 -22.05 -41.08 -1.04
N ASP A 539 -23.32 -41.04 -0.63
CA ASP A 539 -24.41 -40.50 -1.45
C ASP A 539 -24.23 -39.00 -1.74
N ILE A 540 -23.99 -38.19 -0.70
CA ILE A 540 -23.68 -36.75 -0.82
C ILE A 540 -22.50 -36.51 -1.78
N LYS A 541 -21.43 -37.30 -1.66
CA LYS A 541 -20.25 -37.20 -2.55
C LYS A 541 -20.59 -37.58 -3.99
N THR A 542 -21.49 -38.55 -4.20
CA THR A 542 -21.90 -39.04 -5.52
C THR A 542 -22.80 -38.01 -6.22
N LYS A 543 -23.80 -37.49 -5.51
CA LYS A 543 -24.66 -36.39 -5.96
C LYS A 543 -23.84 -35.17 -6.39
N TYR A 544 -22.91 -34.74 -5.53
CA TYR A 544 -21.97 -33.66 -5.85
C TYR A 544 -21.17 -33.92 -7.14
N ARG A 545 -20.65 -35.14 -7.34
CA ARG A 545 -19.88 -35.47 -8.55
C ARG A 545 -20.73 -35.42 -9.81
N SER A 546 -21.99 -35.87 -9.73
CA SER A 546 -22.95 -35.83 -10.84
C SER A 546 -23.26 -34.38 -11.24
N GLU A 547 -23.66 -33.56 -10.27
CA GLU A 547 -23.99 -32.15 -10.50
C GLU A 547 -22.77 -31.34 -10.97
N LEU A 548 -21.58 -31.63 -10.44
CA LEU A 548 -20.33 -31.00 -10.88
C LEU A 548 -20.01 -31.32 -12.35
N LYS A 549 -20.26 -32.56 -12.80
CA LYS A 549 -20.08 -32.94 -14.21
C LYS A 549 -21.06 -32.17 -15.11
N SER A 550 -22.33 -32.05 -14.71
CA SER A 550 -23.34 -31.28 -15.44
C SER A 550 -22.92 -29.81 -15.60
N ILE A 551 -22.53 -29.16 -14.49
CA ILE A 551 -22.08 -27.75 -14.52
C ILE A 551 -20.83 -27.58 -15.39
N LYS A 552 -19.85 -28.48 -15.28
CA LYS A 552 -18.63 -28.42 -16.11
C LYS A 552 -18.92 -28.64 -17.60
N GLY A 553 -19.87 -29.50 -17.94
CA GLY A 553 -20.29 -29.81 -19.31
C GLY A 553 -21.10 -28.71 -20.00
N SER A 554 -21.74 -27.80 -19.23
CA SER A 554 -22.39 -26.62 -19.81
C SER A 554 -21.37 -25.71 -20.51
N LYS A 555 -21.62 -25.35 -21.79
CA LYS A 555 -20.78 -24.41 -22.55
C LYS A 555 -20.87 -23.01 -21.91
N SER A 556 -19.73 -22.35 -21.75
CA SER A 556 -19.59 -21.03 -21.11
C SER A 556 -19.89 -19.87 -22.04
#